data_AF-A0A952C6Q7-F1
#
_entry.id   AF-A0A952C6Q7-F1
#
_cell.length_a   1.000
_cell.length_b   1.000
_cell.length_c   1.000
_cell.angle_alpha   90.00
_cell.angle_beta   90.00
_cell.angle_gamma   90.00
#
_symmetry.space_group_name_H-M   'P 1'
#
loop_
_entity.id
_entity.type
_entity.pdbx_description
1 polymer ?
#
loop_
_entity_poly.entity_id
_entity_poly.type
_entity_poly.pdbx_seq_one_letter_code
_entity_poly.pdbx_strand_id
1 'polypeptide(L)'
;GAWLLRPALAEALLRPQEETQRENEPPTPEPAPAAGTVREKAGGASAQPAPQPSSTPPTPPPATYQRLRVETPVDWQQWYDFYQAVIAPLVEAGADVDIRLHLEATGEIDANLVDLSVRESVLQFSPRAKVALEE
;
A
#
# COMPACT_ATOMS: atom_id res chain seq x y z
N GLY A 1 -29.31 19.27 19.71
CA GLY A 1 -28.12 19.42 20.57
C GLY A 1 -26.90 19.38 19.69
N ALA A 2 -26.08 20.42 19.72
CA ALA A 2 -24.95 20.63 18.83
C ALA A 2 -23.76 19.71 19.18
N TRP A 3 -23.35 18.87 18.23
CA TRP A 3 -22.06 18.18 18.23
C TRP A 3 -21.19 18.79 17.13
N LEU A 4 -20.74 20.02 17.35
CA LEU A 4 -19.62 20.57 16.60
C LEU A 4 -18.38 20.33 17.45
N LEU A 5 -17.64 19.28 17.11
CA LEU A 5 -16.27 19.12 17.59
C LEU A 5 -15.47 20.35 17.14
N ARG A 6 -14.84 21.01 18.10
CA ARG A 6 -14.10 22.26 17.91
C ARG A 6 -12.88 22.02 17.00
N PRO A 7 -12.68 22.80 15.92
CA PRO A 7 -11.52 22.69 15.02
C PRO A 7 -10.16 22.75 15.74
N ALA A 8 -10.09 23.46 16.87
CA ALA A 8 -8.86 23.67 17.62
C ALA A 8 -8.24 22.40 18.24
N LEU A 9 -9.01 21.30 18.40
CA LEU A 9 -8.46 20.05 18.94
C LEU A 9 -7.76 19.21 17.85
N ALA A 10 -8.17 19.35 16.59
CA ALA A 10 -7.57 18.63 15.46
C ALA A 10 -6.19 19.19 15.09
N GLU A 11 -5.98 20.52 15.20
CA GLU A 11 -4.68 21.15 14.97
C GLU A 11 -3.61 20.75 15.98
N ALA A 12 -3.99 20.39 17.22
CA ALA A 12 -3.03 19.96 18.25
C ALA A 12 -2.45 18.55 18.00
N LEU A 13 -3.20 17.67 17.30
CA LEU A 13 -2.74 16.31 16.94
C LEU A 13 -1.91 16.28 15.66
N LEU A 14 -1.99 17.33 14.84
CA LEU A 14 -1.27 17.46 13.56
C LEU A 14 0.09 18.15 13.70
N ARG A 15 0.53 18.53 14.91
CA ARG A 15 1.91 19.00 15.11
C ARG A 15 2.85 17.82 15.32
N PRO A 16 3.77 17.54 14.38
CA PRO A 16 4.84 16.57 14.61
C PRO A 16 5.68 17.01 15.81
N GLN A 17 5.99 16.07 16.70
CA GLN A 17 7.07 16.22 17.68
C GLN A 17 8.41 16.27 16.93
N GLU A 18 8.73 17.43 16.37
CA GLU A 18 10.11 17.84 16.17
C GLU A 18 10.62 18.33 17.53
N GLU A 19 11.38 17.51 18.25
CA GLU A 19 12.56 17.99 18.98
C GLU A 19 13.44 16.84 19.49
N THR A 20 14.72 16.93 19.10
CA THR A 20 15.89 16.43 19.83
C THR A 20 16.31 14.98 19.61
N GLN A 21 17.01 14.77 18.49
CA GLN A 21 18.29 14.04 18.51
C GLN A 21 19.26 14.68 17.50
N ARG A 22 19.77 15.86 17.87
CA ARG A 22 21.10 16.30 17.44
C ARG A 22 22.10 15.52 18.28
N GLU A 23 22.62 14.40 17.78
CA GLU A 23 23.96 13.89 18.09
C GLU A 23 24.19 12.61 17.28
N ASN A 24 24.68 12.74 16.05
CA ASN A 24 25.47 11.75 15.31
C ASN A 24 25.89 12.40 13.99
N GLU A 25 26.81 13.35 14.08
CA GLU A 25 27.56 13.82 12.93
C GLU A 25 28.37 12.64 12.35
N PRO A 26 28.33 12.42 11.03
CA PRO A 26 29.20 11.46 10.37
C PRO A 26 30.67 11.95 10.45
N PRO A 27 31.65 11.10 10.75
CA PRO A 27 33.05 11.53 10.69
C PRO A 27 33.43 11.84 9.24
N THR A 28 33.83 13.09 9.02
CA THR A 28 34.61 13.60 7.89
C THR A 28 35.69 12.62 7.44
N PRO A 29 35.77 12.24 6.15
CA PRO A 29 36.96 11.58 5.63
C PRO A 29 38.11 12.60 5.52
N GLU A 30 39.12 12.37 6.36
CA GLU A 30 40.45 12.96 6.33
C GLU A 30 41.14 12.74 4.97
N PRO A 31 41.71 13.79 4.33
CA PRO A 31 42.62 13.60 3.20
C PRO A 31 44.06 13.49 3.71
N ALA A 32 44.70 12.34 3.49
CA ALA A 32 46.14 12.17 3.68
C ALA A 32 46.80 11.45 2.48
N PRO A 33 48.11 11.67 2.25
CA PRO A 33 48.70 11.73 0.92
C PRO A 33 49.55 10.51 0.49
N ALA A 34 49.70 10.40 -0.83
CA ALA A 34 50.86 9.96 -1.61
C ALA A 34 51.55 8.58 -1.40
N ALA A 35 51.72 7.94 -2.57
CA ALA A 35 52.87 7.15 -3.04
C ALA A 35 52.99 5.67 -2.64
N GLY A 36 53.00 4.82 -3.68
CA GLY A 36 53.31 3.40 -3.58
C GLY A 36 53.29 2.70 -4.94
N THR A 37 54.36 2.89 -5.72
CA THR A 37 54.69 2.19 -6.96
C THR A 37 54.80 0.67 -6.78
N VAL A 38 54.09 -0.13 -7.57
CA VAL A 38 54.61 -1.42 -8.09
C VAL A 38 54.16 -1.64 -9.54
N ARG A 39 55.17 -1.95 -10.35
CA ARG A 39 55.18 -2.23 -11.78
C ARG A 39 55.05 -3.74 -11.97
N GLU A 40 54.13 -4.21 -12.81
CA GLU A 40 54.27 -5.52 -13.44
C GLU A 40 53.58 -5.58 -14.80
N LYS A 41 54.12 -6.46 -15.65
CA LYS A 41 54.27 -6.33 -17.10
C LYS A 41 53.73 -7.61 -17.75
N ALA A 42 52.69 -7.51 -18.58
CA ALA A 42 52.36 -8.43 -19.69
C ALA A 42 51.09 -7.85 -20.38
N GLY A 43 51.03 -7.57 -21.67
CA GLY A 43 51.41 -8.43 -22.78
C GLY A 43 50.20 -9.25 -23.20
N GLY A 44 49.27 -8.68 -23.97
CA GLY A 44 48.07 -9.40 -24.44
C GLY A 44 47.14 -8.57 -25.31
N ALA A 45 47.36 -8.67 -26.62
CA ALA A 45 46.48 -8.35 -27.75
C ALA A 45 45.14 -7.63 -27.49
N SER A 46 45.07 -6.37 -27.91
CA SER A 46 43.80 -5.70 -28.25
C SER A 46 43.18 -6.35 -29.49
N ALA A 47 42.15 -7.15 -29.30
CA ALA A 47 41.15 -7.42 -30.31
C ALA A 47 39.85 -6.75 -29.85
N GLN A 48 39.59 -5.55 -30.38
CA GLN A 48 38.37 -4.80 -30.14
C GLN A 48 37.22 -5.50 -30.90
N PRO A 49 36.20 -6.05 -30.23
CA PRO A 49 35.03 -6.59 -30.92
C PRO A 49 34.30 -5.44 -31.60
N ALA A 50 33.94 -5.61 -32.87
CA ALA A 50 33.08 -4.68 -33.58
C ALA A 50 31.73 -4.54 -32.83
N PRO A 51 31.14 -3.32 -32.77
CA PRO A 51 29.84 -3.12 -32.12
C PRO A 51 28.77 -3.93 -32.86
N GLN A 52 28.30 -5.00 -32.24
CA GLN A 52 27.12 -5.72 -32.73
C GLN A 52 25.91 -4.80 -32.53
N PRO A 53 25.06 -4.60 -33.56
CA PRO A 53 23.82 -3.87 -33.39
C PRO A 53 22.94 -4.63 -32.40
N SER A 54 22.80 -4.06 -31.20
CA SER A 54 21.89 -4.57 -30.18
C SER A 54 20.48 -4.30 -30.66
N SER A 55 19.92 -5.22 -31.45
CA SER A 55 18.49 -5.24 -31.74
C SER A 55 17.78 -5.76 -30.50
N THR A 56 17.57 -4.88 -29.51
CA THR A 56 16.62 -5.12 -28.44
C THR A 56 15.23 -5.21 -29.07
N PRO A 57 14.52 -6.33 -28.91
CA PRO A 57 13.14 -6.42 -29.39
C PRO A 57 12.30 -5.33 -28.71
N PRO A 58 11.36 -4.69 -29.44
CA PRO A 58 10.53 -3.64 -28.87
C PRO A 58 9.73 -4.21 -27.70
N THR A 59 9.86 -3.56 -26.54
CA THR A 59 9.05 -3.87 -25.37
C THR A 59 7.58 -3.72 -25.73
N PRO A 60 6.73 -4.74 -25.53
CA PRO A 60 5.31 -4.63 -25.82
C PRO A 60 4.68 -3.49 -24.99
N PRO A 61 3.69 -2.78 -25.55
CA PRO A 61 3.02 -1.72 -24.82
C PRO A 61 2.31 -2.29 -23.58
N PRO A 62 2.20 -1.50 -22.50
CA PRO A 62 1.54 -1.93 -21.28
C PRO A 62 0.07 -2.28 -21.58
N ALA A 63 -0.34 -3.51 -21.24
CA ALA A 63 -1.71 -3.95 -21.39
C ALA A 63 -2.63 -3.15 -20.48
N THR A 64 -3.73 -2.62 -21.03
CA THR A 64 -4.75 -1.87 -20.29
C THR A 64 -6.02 -2.71 -20.19
N TYR A 65 -6.58 -2.83 -18.99
CA TYR A 65 -7.82 -3.58 -18.75
C TYR A 65 -8.96 -2.59 -18.49
N GLN A 66 -10.12 -2.78 -19.15
CA GLN A 66 -11.28 -1.90 -18.97
C GLN A 66 -12.13 -2.27 -17.75
N ARG A 67 -12.09 -3.54 -17.33
CA ARG A 67 -12.86 -4.05 -16.20
C ARG A 67 -12.10 -5.19 -15.53
N LEU A 68 -11.99 -5.12 -14.20
CA LEU A 68 -11.46 -6.17 -13.34
C LEU A 68 -12.56 -6.62 -12.38
N ARG A 69 -12.78 -7.93 -12.26
CA ARG A 69 -13.66 -8.53 -11.25
C ARG A 69 -12.85 -9.55 -10.47
N VAL A 70 -12.77 -9.36 -9.16
CA VAL A 70 -12.06 -10.25 -8.24
C VAL A 70 -13.09 -10.88 -7.31
N GLU A 71 -13.15 -12.21 -7.28
CA GLU A 71 -13.98 -12.96 -6.35
C GLU A 71 -13.06 -13.89 -5.57
N THR A 72 -12.92 -13.63 -4.28
CA THR A 72 -12.10 -14.44 -3.40
C THR A 72 -12.71 -14.42 -2.01
N PRO A 73 -12.78 -15.56 -1.31
CA PRO A 73 -13.03 -15.54 0.13
C PRO A 73 -11.85 -14.81 0.80
N VAL A 74 -12.15 -13.90 1.72
CA VAL A 74 -11.15 -13.19 2.50
C VAL A 74 -11.52 -13.34 3.96
N ASP A 75 -10.60 -13.88 4.76
CA ASP A 75 -10.75 -13.92 6.21
C ASP A 75 -10.79 -12.49 6.75
N TRP A 76 -11.65 -12.23 7.74
CA TRP A 76 -11.78 -10.90 8.35
C TRP A 76 -10.43 -10.34 8.84
N GLN A 77 -9.55 -11.19 9.35
CA GLN A 77 -8.22 -10.80 9.82
C GLN A 77 -7.30 -10.31 8.69
N GLN A 78 -7.53 -10.78 7.46
CA GLN A 78 -6.76 -10.41 6.27
C GLN A 78 -7.41 -9.28 5.47
N TRP A 79 -8.56 -8.76 5.91
CA TRP A 79 -9.27 -7.70 5.19
C TRP A 79 -8.39 -6.46 4.98
N TYR A 80 -7.60 -6.09 5.98
CA TYR A 80 -6.69 -4.94 5.87
C TYR A 80 -5.60 -5.19 4.82
N ASP A 81 -4.99 -6.38 4.81
CA ASP A 81 -3.97 -6.74 3.83
C ASP A 81 -4.55 -6.79 2.42
N PHE A 82 -5.76 -7.35 2.27
CA PHE A 82 -6.48 -7.35 0.99
C PHE A 82 -6.78 -5.92 0.51
N TYR A 83 -7.23 -5.05 1.41
CA TYR A 83 -7.46 -3.65 1.09
C TYR A 83 -6.18 -2.97 0.62
N GLN A 84 -5.07 -3.13 1.33
CA GLN A 84 -3.78 -2.52 0.98
C GLN A 84 -3.20 -3.07 -0.33
N ALA A 85 -3.31 -4.38 -0.57
CA ALA A 85 -2.69 -5.01 -1.73
C ALA A 85 -3.53 -4.89 -3.02
N VAL A 86 -4.86 -4.78 -2.91
CA VAL A 86 -5.76 -4.86 -4.07
C VAL A 86 -6.58 -3.59 -4.23
N ILE A 87 -7.27 -3.14 -3.18
CA ILE A 87 -8.23 -2.04 -3.30
C ILE A 87 -7.50 -0.69 -3.41
N ALA A 88 -6.56 -0.42 -2.51
CA ALA A 88 -5.81 0.84 -2.49
C ALA A 88 -5.13 1.15 -3.84
N PRO A 89 -4.38 0.21 -4.46
CA PRO A 89 -3.74 0.45 -5.75
C PRO A 89 -4.74 0.74 -6.88
N LEU A 90 -5.92 0.12 -6.87
CA LEU A 90 -6.97 0.39 -7.86
C LEU A 90 -7.54 1.81 -7.70
N VAL A 91 -7.77 2.23 -6.46
CA VAL A 91 -8.25 3.59 -6.15
C VAL A 91 -7.19 4.63 -6.50
N GLU A 92 -5.92 4.39 -6.17
CA GLU A 92 -4.79 5.26 -6.51
C GLU A 92 -4.57 5.39 -8.02
N ALA A 93 -4.83 4.31 -8.78
CA ALA A 93 -4.84 4.33 -10.23
C ALA A 93 -6.06 5.07 -10.83
N GLY A 94 -6.97 5.57 -10.00
CA GLY A 94 -8.17 6.30 -10.41
C GLY A 94 -9.29 5.41 -10.94
N ALA A 95 -9.26 4.11 -10.64
CA ALA A 95 -10.36 3.22 -11.01
C ALA A 95 -11.60 3.49 -10.17
N ASP A 96 -12.78 3.40 -10.78
CA ASP A 96 -14.05 3.36 -10.07
C ASP A 96 -14.22 1.96 -9.45
N VAL A 97 -14.25 1.87 -8.13
CA VAL A 97 -14.27 0.60 -7.38
C VAL A 97 -15.62 0.41 -6.70
N ASP A 98 -16.41 -0.54 -7.19
CA ASP A 98 -17.63 -1.05 -6.54
C ASP A 98 -17.28 -2.24 -5.64
N ILE A 99 -17.48 -2.12 -4.33
CA ILE A 99 -17.24 -3.20 -3.37
C ILE A 99 -18.58 -3.74 -2.88
N ARG A 100 -18.78 -5.05 -3.03
CA ARG A 100 -19.93 -5.78 -2.48
C ARG A 100 -19.45 -6.71 -1.40
N LEU A 101 -19.81 -6.41 -0.16
CA LEU A 101 -19.48 -7.23 1.00
C LEU A 101 -20.58 -8.28 1.21
N HIS A 102 -20.17 -9.54 1.27
CA HIS A 102 -21.01 -10.64 1.75
C HIS A 102 -20.43 -11.09 3.09
N LEU A 103 -21.19 -10.90 4.17
CA LEU A 103 -20.79 -11.24 5.52
C LEU A 103 -21.62 -12.43 5.97
N GLU A 104 -20.93 -13.51 6.33
CA GLU A 104 -21.52 -14.72 6.88
C GLU A 104 -20.93 -14.93 8.28
N ALA A 105 -21.80 -15.12 9.28
CA ALA A 105 -21.41 -15.39 10.64
C ALA A 105 -22.14 -16.65 11.11
N THR A 106 -21.37 -17.65 11.54
CA THR A 106 -21.89 -18.93 12.02
C THR A 106 -21.62 -19.07 13.51
N GLY A 107 -22.64 -19.48 14.29
CA GLY A 107 -22.51 -19.73 15.73
C GLY A 107 -23.76 -19.34 16.50
N GLU A 108 -23.69 -19.42 17.83
CA GLU A 108 -24.73 -18.88 18.71
C GLU A 108 -24.61 -17.36 18.77
N ILE A 109 -25.44 -16.67 17.99
CA ILE A 109 -25.46 -15.20 17.92
C ILE A 109 -26.71 -14.71 18.66
N ASP A 110 -26.53 -13.75 19.58
CA ASP A 110 -27.64 -13.15 20.30
C ASP A 110 -28.58 -12.39 19.35
N ALA A 111 -29.87 -12.74 19.36
CA ALA A 111 -30.85 -12.15 18.47
C ALA A 111 -31.03 -10.63 18.68
N ASN A 112 -30.88 -10.12 19.92
CA ASN A 112 -30.97 -8.69 20.20
C ASN A 112 -29.75 -7.95 19.66
N LEU A 113 -28.56 -8.57 19.71
CA LEU A 113 -27.37 -8.00 19.09
C LEU A 113 -27.54 -7.84 17.57
N VAL A 114 -28.16 -8.82 16.91
CA VAL A 114 -28.45 -8.73 15.47
C VAL A 114 -29.50 -7.65 15.19
N ASP A 115 -30.62 -7.67 15.90
CA ASP A 115 -31.76 -6.78 15.59
C ASP A 115 -31.49 -5.32 15.96
N LEU A 116 -30.83 -5.06 17.08
CA LEU A 116 -30.54 -3.70 17.53
C LEU A 116 -29.22 -3.17 16.99
N SER A 117 -28.11 -3.91 17.11
CA SER A 117 -26.80 -3.37 16.76
C SER A 117 -26.46 -3.58 15.29
N VAL A 118 -26.59 -4.80 14.76
CA VAL A 118 -26.20 -5.09 13.38
C VAL A 118 -27.14 -4.38 12.40
N ARG A 119 -28.45 -4.52 12.59
CA ARG A 119 -29.44 -3.91 11.69
C ARG A 119 -29.37 -2.38 11.68
N GLU A 120 -29.29 -1.75 12.86
CA GLU A 120 -29.17 -0.29 12.95
C GLU A 120 -27.89 0.21 12.29
N SER A 121 -26.75 -0.43 12.60
CA SER A 121 -25.46 -0.06 12.01
C SER A 121 -25.49 -0.19 10.49
N VAL A 122 -25.97 -1.32 9.97
CA VAL A 122 -26.05 -1.58 8.52
C VAL A 122 -26.92 -0.54 7.81
N LEU A 123 -28.06 -0.15 8.39
CA LEU A 123 -28.92 0.90 7.85
C LEU A 123 -28.27 2.28 7.86
N GLN A 124 -27.41 2.59 8.84
CA GLN A 124 -26.64 3.83 8.89
C GLN A 124 -25.57 3.89 7.79
N PHE A 125 -24.91 2.78 7.47
CA PHE A 125 -23.88 2.74 6.43
C PHE A 125 -24.45 2.69 5.01
N SER A 126 -25.56 1.97 4.80
CA SER A 126 -26.20 1.89 3.50
C SER A 126 -27.71 1.73 3.65
N PRO A 127 -28.52 2.74 3.27
CA PRO A 127 -29.97 2.66 3.35
C PRO A 127 -30.58 1.62 2.40
N ARG A 128 -29.77 0.97 1.55
CA ARG A 128 -30.17 -0.10 0.63
C ARG A 128 -29.74 -1.49 1.07
N ALA A 129 -29.03 -1.62 2.18
CA ALA A 129 -28.58 -2.92 2.66
C ALA A 129 -29.75 -3.80 3.10
N LYS A 130 -29.64 -5.10 2.86
CA LYS A 130 -30.62 -6.12 3.25
C LYS A 130 -29.97 -7.06 4.26
N VAL A 131 -30.64 -7.29 5.39
CA VAL A 131 -30.24 -8.29 6.38
C VAL A 131 -31.23 -9.44 6.28
N ALA A 132 -30.74 -10.65 6.03
CA ALA A 132 -31.54 -11.88 6.02
C ALA A 132 -31.09 -12.77 7.18
N LEU A 133 -32.04 -13.39 7.86
CA LEU A 133 -31.82 -14.34 8.95
C LEU A 133 -32.38 -15.68 8.51
N GLU A 134 -31.59 -16.75 8.61
CA GLU A 134 -32.05 -18.13 8.45
C GLU A 134 -32.10 -18.75 9.84
N GLU A 135 -33.27 -19.30 10.22
CA GLU A 135 -33.54 -19.96 11.50
C GLU A 135 -33.18 -21.45 11.49
#